data_AF-A0A944PZA2-F1
#
_entry.id   AF-A0A944PZA2-F1
#
_cell.length_a   1.000
_cell.length_b   1.000
_cell.length_c   1.000
_cell.angle_alpha   90.00
_cell.angle_beta   90.00
_cell.angle_gamma   90.00
#
_symmetry.space_group_name_H-M   'P 1'
#
loop_
_entity.id
_entity.type
_entity.pdbx_description
1 polymer ?
#
loop_
_entity_poly.entity_id
_entity_poly.type
_entity_poly.pdbx_seq_one_letter_code
_entity_poly.pdbx_strand_id
1 'polypeptide(L)' 'MTALRILRIVGWIFVALGFGSMILRTWFNADTPFTTWMGGAQPYSGAAMGVVGVVIVLVAVSARRRTVARAED' A
#
# COMPACT_ATOMS: atom_id res chain seq x y z
N MET A 1 7.03 17.75 -8.26
CA MET A 1 7.19 16.46 -7.54
C MET A 1 7.58 15.39 -8.55
N THR A 2 8.62 14.60 -8.31
CA THR A 2 9.04 13.51 -9.22
C THR A 2 8.09 12.31 -9.14
N ALA A 3 7.79 11.67 -10.27
CA ALA A 3 6.84 10.54 -10.36
C ALA A 3 7.18 9.38 -9.38
N LEU A 4 8.46 9.12 -9.14
CA LEU A 4 8.95 8.14 -8.16
C LEU A 4 8.53 8.46 -6.72
N ARG A 5 8.48 9.74 -6.35
CA ARG A 5 8.01 10.16 -5.01
C ARG A 5 6.52 9.91 -4.86
N ILE A 6 5.73 10.19 -5.91
CA ILE A 6 4.28 9.97 -5.92
C ILE A 6 3.99 8.47 -5.78
N LEU A 7 4.61 7.63 -6.61
CA LEU A 7 4.48 6.16 -6.52
C LEU A 7 4.82 5.63 -5.13
N ARG A 8 5.88 6.12 -4.51
CA ARG A 8 6.26 5.69 -3.16
C ARG A 8 5.22 6.09 -2.11
N ILE A 9 4.71 7.33 -2.17
CA ILE A 9 3.68 7.83 -1.26
C ILE A 9 2.37 7.04 -1.44
N VAL A 10 1.93 6.86 -2.68
CA VAL A 10 0.72 6.08 -3.00
C VAL A 10 0.86 4.65 -2.53
N GLY A 11 2.01 4.01 -2.74
CA GLY A 11 2.28 2.67 -2.24
C GLY A 11 2.15 2.58 -0.71
N TRP A 12 2.74 3.52 0.03
CA TRP A 12 2.60 3.58 1.50
C TRP A 12 1.16 3.82 1.96
N ILE A 13 0.39 4.66 1.25
CA ILE A 13 -1.02 4.87 1.54
C ILE A 13 -1.79 3.55 1.36
N PHE A 14 -1.52 2.79 0.31
CA PHE A 14 -2.16 1.50 0.06
C PHE A 14 -1.81 0.46 1.13
N VAL A 15 -0.55 0.43 1.59
CA VAL A 15 -0.12 -0.40 2.71
C VAL A 15 -0.89 -0.05 3.98
N ALA A 16 -0.94 1.24 4.32
CA ALA A 16 -1.59 1.72 5.53
C ALA A 16 -3.10 1.46 5.52
N LEU A 17 -3.78 1.75 4.40
CA LEU A 17 -5.22 1.53 4.26
C LEU A 17 -5.56 0.03 4.20
N GLY A 18 -4.80 -0.76 3.44
CA GLY A 18 -5.04 -2.20 3.29
C GLY A 18 -4.87 -2.95 4.59
N PHE A 19 -3.66 -2.91 5.17
CA PHE A 19 -3.40 -3.62 6.42
C PHE A 19 -4.06 -2.95 7.63
N GLY A 20 -4.14 -1.62 7.67
CA GLY A 20 -4.79 -0.91 8.77
C GLY A 20 -6.27 -1.27 8.88
N SER A 21 -6.99 -1.30 7.75
CA SER A 21 -8.41 -1.68 7.75
C SER A 21 -8.63 -3.16 8.09
N MET A 22 -7.73 -4.05 7.66
CA MET A 22 -7.73 -5.46 8.07
C MET A 22 -7.53 -5.58 9.59
N ILE A 23 -6.55 -4.87 10.16
CA ILE A 23 -6.26 -4.92 11.59
C ILE A 23 -7.43 -4.36 12.41
N LEU A 24 -8.00 -3.23 11.99
CA LEU A 24 -9.17 -2.61 12.62
C LEU A 24 -10.37 -3.55 12.67
N ARG A 25 -10.66 -4.25 11.56
CA ARG A 25 -11.75 -5.24 11.49
C ARG A 25 -11.44 -6.46 12.36
N THR A 26 -10.23 -6.99 12.28
CA THR A 26 -9.88 -8.30 12.87
C THR A 26 -9.65 -8.22 14.39
N TRP A 27 -9.01 -7.15 14.86
CA TRP A 27 -8.58 -7.03 16.26
C TRP A 27 -9.44 -6.10 17.08
N PHE A 28 -10.00 -5.05 16.47
CA PHE A 28 -10.78 -4.03 17.16
C PHE A 28 -12.27 -4.09 16.84
N ASN A 29 -12.68 -4.99 15.94
CA ASN A 29 -14.04 -5.12 15.42
C ASN A 29 -14.66 -3.75 15.04
N ALA A 30 -13.82 -2.86 14.49
CA ALA A 30 -14.18 -1.49 14.21
C ALA A 30 -14.70 -1.34 12.76
N ASP A 31 -15.89 -0.76 12.64
CA ASP A 31 -16.48 -0.41 11.35
C ASP A 31 -16.11 1.03 10.97
N THR A 32 -15.19 1.13 10.01
CA THR A 32 -14.82 2.35 9.30
C THR A 32 -15.53 2.37 7.95
N PRO A 33 -15.73 3.52 7.29
CA PRO A 33 -16.36 3.56 5.96
C PRO A 33 -15.72 2.61 4.95
N PHE A 34 -14.40 2.40 5.07
CA PHE A 34 -13.63 1.47 4.26
C PHE A 34 -13.95 0.01 4.55
N THR A 35 -14.15 -0.34 5.83
CA THR A 35 -14.48 -1.71 6.26
C THR A 35 -15.95 -2.05 6.08
N THR A 36 -16.85 -1.07 6.20
CA THR A 36 -18.29 -1.24 6.02
C THR A 36 -18.65 -1.50 4.56
N TRP A 37 -17.99 -0.84 3.60
CA TRP A 37 -18.29 -1.01 2.17
C TRP A 37 -17.98 -2.42 1.64
N MET A 38 -16.94 -3.08 2.15
CA MET A 38 -16.60 -4.45 1.72
C MET A 38 -17.23 -5.53 2.60
N GLY A 39 -17.82 -5.17 3.74
CA GLY A 39 -18.52 -6.09 4.63
C GLY A 39 -17.66 -7.29 5.04
N GLY A 40 -18.14 -8.51 4.84
CA GLY A 40 -17.44 -9.75 5.20
C GLY A 40 -16.15 -10.02 4.43
N ALA A 41 -15.95 -9.40 3.26
CA ALA A 41 -14.74 -9.58 2.46
C ALA A 41 -13.54 -8.76 2.97
N GLN A 42 -13.78 -7.82 3.90
CA GLN A 42 -12.80 -6.85 4.38
C GLN A 42 -11.40 -7.39 4.75
N PRO A 43 -11.25 -8.49 5.50
CA PRO A 43 -9.91 -8.95 5.88
C PRO A 43 -9.10 -9.40 4.65
N TYR A 44 -9.74 -10.02 3.66
CA TYR A 44 -9.08 -10.51 2.45
C TYR A 44 -8.76 -9.39 1.47
N SER A 45 -9.69 -8.47 1.26
CA SER A 45 -9.50 -7.30 0.39
C SER A 45 -8.51 -6.30 0.97
N GLY A 46 -8.52 -6.08 2.29
CA GLY A 46 -7.52 -5.29 3.00
C GLY A 46 -6.11 -5.87 2.84
N ALA A 47 -5.95 -7.19 3.01
CA ALA A 47 -4.69 -7.88 2.76
C ALA A 47 -4.23 -7.72 1.29
N ALA A 48 -5.12 -7.93 0.32
CA ALA A 48 -4.81 -7.79 -1.09
C ALA A 48 -4.36 -6.36 -1.44
N MET A 49 -5.07 -5.34 -0.94
CA MET A 49 -4.71 -3.93 -1.12
C MET A 49 -3.36 -3.60 -0.47
N GLY A 50 -3.10 -4.14 0.72
CA GLY A 50 -1.82 -3.99 1.41
C GLY A 50 -0.66 -4.57 0.60
N VAL A 51 -0.82 -5.78 0.05
CA VAL A 51 0.17 -6.45 -0.81
C VAL A 51 0.44 -5.63 -2.08
N VAL A 52 -0.61 -5.13 -2.75
CA VAL A 52 -0.45 -4.23 -3.91
C VAL A 52 0.36 -2.99 -3.53
N GLY A 53 0.08 -2.38 -2.38
CA GLY A 53 0.86 -1.26 -1.85
C GLY A 53 2.34 -1.60 -1.66
N VAL A 54 2.65 -2.76 -1.09
CA VAL A 54 4.04 -3.23 -0.93
C VAL A 54 4.73 -3.37 -2.28
N VAL A 55 4.08 -3.99 -3.26
CA VAL A 55 4.62 -4.16 -4.63
C VAL A 55 4.94 -2.80 -5.25
N ILE A 56 4.04 -1.82 -5.13
CA ILE A 56 4.27 -0.45 -5.64
C ILE A 56 5.49 0.19 -4.98
N VAL A 57 5.63 0.06 -3.65
CA VAL A 57 6.79 0.59 -2.92
C VAL A 57 8.08 -0.08 -3.40
N LEU A 58 8.09 -1.40 -3.58
CA LEU A 58 9.25 -2.15 -4.07
C LEU A 58 9.65 -1.73 -5.49
N VAL A 59 8.68 -1.56 -6.38
CA VAL A 59 8.92 -1.07 -7.74
C VAL A 59 9.49 0.34 -7.72
N ALA A 60 8.94 1.25 -6.92
CA ALA A 60 9.44 2.62 -6.80
C ALA A 60 10.87 2.67 -6.26
N VAL A 61 11.20 1.84 -5.26
CA VAL A 61 12.56 1.72 -4.72
C VAL A 61 13.53 1.14 -5.75
N SER A 62 13.11 0.09 -6.46
CA SER A 62 13.94 -0.57 -7.48
C SER A 62 14.21 0.34 -8.68
N ALA A 63 13.20 1.08 -9.13
CA ALA A 63 13.33 2.07 -10.20
C ALA A 63 14.29 3.20 -9.79
N ARG A 64 14.21 3.68 -8.55
CA ARG A 64 15.17 4.68 -8.02
C ARG A 64 16.60 4.15 -8.00
N ARG A 65 16.81 2.90 -7.57
CA ARG A 65 18.15 2.28 -7.57
C ARG A 65 18.74 2.21 -8.98
N ARG A 66 17.93 1.81 -9.96
CA ARG A 66 18.35 1.76 -11.38
C ARG A 66 18.69 3.14 -11.95
N THR A 67 17.93 4.19 -11.59
CA THR A 67 18.25 5.55 -12.03
C THR A 67 19.52 6.10 -11.40
N VAL A 68 19.84 5.71 -10.17
CA VAL A 68 21.08 6.15 -9.51
C VAL A 68 22.29 5.42 -10.11
N ALA A 69 22.21 4.10 -10.29
CA ALA A 69 23.30 3.32 -10.90
C ALA A 69 23.64 3.82 -12.32
N ARG A 70 22.63 4.13 -13.15
CA ARG A 70 22.86 4.71 -14.49
C ARG A 70 23.42 6.14 -14.51
N ALA A 71 23.41 6.85 -13.39
CA ALA A 71 24.00 8.18 -13.30
C ALA A 71 25.48 8.14 -12.86
N GLU A 72 25.94 6.97 -12.42
CA GLU A 72 27.34 6.71 -12.04
C GLU A 72 28.15 6.09 -13.19
N ASP A 73 27.49 5.63 -14.26
CA ASP A 73 28.06 5.19 -15.54
C ASP A 73 28.22 6.35 -16.54
#